data_AF-A0A6P4JSE5-F1
#
_entry.id   AF-A0A6P4JSE5-F1
#
_cell.length_a   1.000
_cell.length_b   1.000
_cell.length_c   1.000
_cell.angle_alpha   90.00
_cell.angle_beta   90.00
_cell.angle_gamma   90.00
#
_symmetry.space_group_name_H-M   'P 1'
#
loop_
_entity.id
_entity.type
_entity.pdbx_description
1 polymer ?
#
loop_
_entity_poly.entity_id
_entity_poly.type
_entity_poly.pdbx_seq_one_letter_code
_entity_poly.pdbx_strand_id
1 'polypeptide(L)'
;MPMVLGCRARAALKLHPDCYDRAKRPIYLEPPPPTYIVKDEPCGVRRDKPVKPKNQRRPLPPGTIPPRPLPGPQPGHRTGGGKAPPRARNYDGAKATFFHIKGQPWESKGYAELSKNDLDRMRAWRPPTVEERRAEQERQLEEQRYQTAEAERMRIYFHDIDEQRREKEREAQIKHDAEADEDVDEDRKVEAKRLQVLHRALNAKYESDVRVKEATRAISEAKCSAMWTAQIQERKLLDRIQSDHDEEMARKNLLYNNSKWGTVEKKDQKEEERRKQFGMAVREQIKDREQLRFMAQDRLRADARELRACIDEIKKAEAAEVESRSKRKVAYREELNTYINLHKNFVRMMCEQDRRDEIRAYEYQKLKEKQLREQRTEREAIEADVQRKRNVLFAVGQKTLDAKGNREEMHYLAEVERLERKYRENERKAAEKERRMAADLKRANLEQMEHLSQMKACFYVQREREIKEMIEYRAKYEEQVKREAAEAALKKHCLRTGVTCQIEEREKARRRELDDERLAIEREKAAEAQRQKEIDTVITVKLDDLQKRGCLPNLAVRSLKGRVANAGLKKKFGSEFS
;
A
#
# COMPACT_ATOMS: atom_id res chain seq x y z
N MET A 1 59.33 5.78 34.96
CA MET A 1 58.15 6.02 34.11
C MET A 1 57.06 5.04 34.54
N PRO A 2 55.92 5.47 35.08
CA PRO A 2 54.86 4.55 35.45
C PRO A 2 54.10 4.10 34.19
N MET A 3 53.91 2.79 34.02
CA MET A 3 53.10 2.24 32.94
C MET A 3 51.62 2.50 33.22
N VAL A 4 50.95 3.23 32.33
CA VAL A 4 49.51 3.46 32.39
C VAL A 4 48.80 2.23 31.82
N LEU A 5 48.19 1.42 32.69
CA LEU A 5 47.35 0.29 32.32
C LEU A 5 45.96 0.79 31.88
N GLY A 6 45.53 0.44 30.66
CA GLY A 6 44.22 0.81 30.14
C GLY A 6 43.08 0.06 30.82
N CYS A 7 42.06 0.78 31.30
CA CYS A 7 40.85 0.19 31.88
C CYS A 7 40.03 -0.54 30.79
N ARG A 8 40.15 -1.88 30.70
CA ARG A 8 39.30 -2.72 29.82
C ARG A 8 38.20 -3.42 30.63
N ALA A 9 36.94 -3.20 30.25
CA ALA A 9 35.80 -3.91 30.84
C ALA A 9 35.73 -5.36 30.32
N ARG A 10 35.95 -6.35 31.20
CA ARG A 10 35.49 -7.73 30.99
C ARG A 10 34.21 -7.92 31.79
N ALA A 11 33.20 -8.54 31.18
CA ALA A 11 31.78 -8.51 31.57
C ALA A 11 31.40 -9.14 32.94
N ALA A 12 32.34 -9.32 33.89
CA ALA A 12 32.05 -9.91 35.20
C ALA A 12 32.87 -9.37 36.38
N LEU A 13 33.65 -8.29 36.25
CA LEU A 13 34.43 -7.71 37.36
C LEU A 13 34.19 -6.20 37.50
N LYS A 14 34.00 -5.73 38.74
CA LYS A 14 33.89 -4.29 39.08
C LYS A 14 35.20 -3.58 38.70
N LEU A 15 35.10 -2.46 37.98
CA LEU A 15 36.27 -1.67 37.54
C LEU A 15 36.98 -1.01 38.74
N HIS A 16 38.29 -0.75 38.60
CA HIS A 16 39.10 -0.07 39.61
C HIS A 16 38.59 1.36 39.88
N PRO A 17 38.65 1.89 41.12
CA PRO A 17 38.11 3.22 41.46
C PRO A 17 38.65 4.37 40.60
N ASP A 18 39.89 4.25 40.12
CA ASP A 18 40.55 5.25 39.27
C ASP A 18 40.01 5.30 37.83
N CYS A 19 39.16 4.36 37.42
CA CYS A 19 38.50 4.36 36.11
C CYS A 19 37.16 5.16 36.12
N TYR A 20 36.81 5.80 37.24
CA TYR A 20 35.61 6.60 37.41
C TYR A 20 35.99 8.06 37.67
N ASP A 21 35.27 9.00 37.04
CA ASP A 21 35.46 10.43 37.32
C ASP A 21 34.86 10.81 38.69
N ARG A 22 35.11 12.04 39.16
CA ARG A 22 34.56 12.57 40.44
C ARG A 22 33.04 12.43 40.58
N ALA A 23 32.31 12.27 39.48
CA ALA A 23 30.87 12.02 39.44
C ALA A 23 30.46 10.53 39.32
N LYS A 24 31.39 9.58 39.55
CA LYS A 24 31.21 8.12 39.41
C LYS A 24 30.79 7.65 38.01
N ARG A 25 31.14 8.40 36.96
CA ARG A 25 30.89 8.01 35.56
C ARG A 25 32.16 7.39 34.96
N PRO A 26 32.07 6.28 34.21
CA PRO A 26 33.23 5.65 33.60
C PRO A 26 33.82 6.57 32.53
N ILE A 27 35.14 6.83 32.63
CA ILE A 27 35.87 7.67 31.68
C ILE A 27 36.39 6.74 30.57
N TYR A 28 35.93 6.95 29.33
CA TYR A 28 36.23 6.18 28.10
C TYR A 28 35.43 4.89 27.85
N LEU A 29 34.56 4.97 26.84
CA LEU A 29 33.99 3.83 26.10
C LEU A 29 34.39 4.01 24.63
N GLU A 30 35.44 3.32 24.19
CA GLU A 30 35.62 3.07 22.75
C GLU A 30 34.61 1.99 22.31
N PRO A 31 33.77 2.25 21.30
CA PRO A 31 32.88 1.21 20.78
C PRO A 31 33.72 0.13 20.06
N PRO A 32 33.40 -1.17 20.24
CA PRO A 32 34.11 -2.24 19.56
C PRO A 32 33.85 -2.18 18.04
N PRO A 33 34.83 -2.58 17.20
CA PRO A 33 34.63 -2.66 15.75
C PRO A 33 33.56 -3.71 15.41
N PRO A 34 32.73 -3.48 14.37
CA PRO A 34 31.69 -4.43 13.98
C PRO A 34 32.32 -5.73 13.47
N THR A 35 32.13 -6.82 14.21
CA THR A 35 32.44 -8.17 13.74
C THR A 35 31.42 -8.56 12.68
N TYR A 36 31.85 -8.56 11.42
CA TYR A 36 31.15 -9.21 10.32
C TYR A 36 31.22 -10.72 10.52
N ILE A 37 30.08 -11.35 10.74
CA ILE A 37 29.95 -12.81 10.72
C ILE A 37 29.83 -13.21 9.26
N VAL A 38 30.93 -13.72 8.69
CA VAL A 38 30.92 -14.48 7.44
C VAL A 38 30.23 -15.81 7.74
N LYS A 39 29.09 -16.06 7.10
CA LYS A 39 28.44 -17.36 7.10
C LYS A 39 29.02 -18.16 5.94
N ASP A 40 29.62 -19.31 6.27
CA ASP A 40 30.00 -20.33 5.31
C ASP A 40 28.77 -20.90 4.59
N GLU A 41 28.91 -21.07 3.28
CA GLU A 41 28.00 -21.82 2.43
C GLU A 41 28.17 -23.33 2.66
N PRO A 42 27.08 -24.10 2.81
CA PRO A 42 27.11 -25.52 2.48
C PRO A 42 26.76 -25.73 1.01
N CYS A 43 27.60 -26.56 0.39
CA CYS A 43 27.56 -27.02 -0.99
C CYS A 43 26.30 -27.84 -1.32
N GLY A 44 26.03 -27.96 -2.62
CA GLY A 44 24.71 -28.26 -3.17
C GLY A 44 24.28 -29.72 -3.15
N VAL A 45 22.98 -29.93 -3.32
CA VAL A 45 22.41 -31.08 -4.06
C VAL A 45 21.24 -30.58 -4.91
N ARG A 46 21.32 -30.86 -6.21
CA ARG A 46 20.30 -30.61 -7.23
C ARG A 46 19.04 -31.46 -6.99
N ARG A 47 17.85 -30.89 -7.24
CA ARG A 47 16.72 -31.62 -7.85
C ARG A 47 15.97 -30.72 -8.82
N ASP A 48 15.85 -31.24 -10.04
CA ASP A 48 15.12 -30.67 -11.17
C ASP A 48 13.60 -30.66 -10.95
N LYS A 49 12.93 -29.55 -11.28
CA LYS A 49 11.89 -29.43 -12.34
C LYS A 49 11.11 -28.10 -12.24
N PRO A 50 10.61 -27.56 -13.37
CA PRO A 50 10.14 -26.19 -13.46
C PRO A 50 8.63 -26.06 -13.20
N VAL A 51 8.23 -25.12 -12.34
CA VAL A 51 6.84 -24.67 -12.20
C VAL A 51 6.74 -23.22 -12.65
N LYS A 52 5.90 -23.00 -13.68
CA LYS A 52 5.63 -21.70 -14.32
C LYS A 52 5.01 -20.69 -13.32
N PRO A 53 5.43 -19.42 -13.32
CA PRO A 53 4.71 -18.38 -12.59
C PRO A 53 3.52 -17.83 -13.40
N LYS A 54 2.33 -17.83 -12.78
CA LYS A 54 1.13 -17.15 -13.29
C LYS A 54 1.13 -15.69 -12.83
N ASN A 55 1.35 -14.78 -13.77
CA ASN A 55 0.78 -13.44 -13.91
C ASN A 55 0.76 -12.50 -12.69
N GLN A 56 1.83 -11.70 -12.55
CA GLN A 56 1.71 -10.32 -12.06
C GLN A 56 1.47 -9.40 -13.25
N ARG A 57 0.35 -8.66 -13.24
CA ARG A 57 0.08 -7.57 -14.18
C ARG A 57 0.85 -6.33 -13.73
N ARG A 58 1.77 -5.85 -14.57
CA ARG A 58 2.18 -4.44 -14.63
C ARG A 58 1.70 -3.82 -15.95
N PRO A 59 1.48 -2.50 -15.98
CA PRO A 59 0.61 -1.82 -16.92
C PRO A 59 1.32 -1.54 -18.25
N LEU A 60 0.55 -1.53 -19.34
CA LEU A 60 1.02 -1.18 -20.69
C LEU A 60 1.15 0.35 -20.86
N PRO A 61 2.09 0.81 -21.71
CA PRO A 61 2.33 2.22 -22.04
C PRO A 61 1.20 2.81 -22.92
N PRO A 62 1.11 4.15 -23.07
CA PRO A 62 -0.02 4.82 -23.70
C PRO A 62 0.07 4.73 -25.23
N GLY A 63 -1.05 4.41 -25.89
CA GLY A 63 -1.18 4.64 -27.34
C GLY A 63 -1.59 3.46 -28.23
N THR A 64 -2.56 2.63 -27.83
CA THR A 64 -3.27 1.75 -28.78
C THR A 64 -4.76 1.69 -28.45
N ILE A 65 -5.56 2.20 -29.39
CA ILE A 65 -7.02 2.28 -29.35
C ILE A 65 -7.60 0.95 -29.88
N PRO A 66 -8.50 0.26 -29.15
CA PRO A 66 -9.21 -0.90 -29.68
C PRO A 66 -10.35 -0.48 -30.65
N PRO A 67 -10.70 -1.34 -31.62
CA PRO A 67 -11.62 -0.99 -32.71
C PRO A 67 -13.07 -0.89 -32.22
N ARG A 68 -13.76 0.15 -32.69
CA ARG A 68 -15.23 0.30 -32.61
C ARG A 68 -15.91 -0.75 -33.51
N PRO A 69 -17.08 -1.28 -33.12
CA PRO A 69 -18.03 -1.85 -34.08
C PRO A 69 -18.76 -0.72 -34.82
N LEU A 70 -18.77 -0.78 -36.16
CA LEU A 70 -19.62 0.00 -37.08
C LEU A 70 -20.61 -0.97 -37.79
N PRO A 71 -21.57 -0.52 -38.62
CA PRO A 71 -22.97 -0.39 -38.25
C PRO A 71 -23.84 -1.41 -39.04
N GLY A 72 -24.94 -1.86 -38.43
CA GLY A 72 -25.94 -2.63 -39.18
C GLY A 72 -26.72 -1.73 -40.15
N PRO A 73 -26.90 -2.13 -41.42
CA PRO A 73 -27.54 -1.30 -42.44
C PRO A 73 -29.08 -1.39 -42.34
N GLN A 74 -29.75 -0.24 -42.48
CA GLN A 74 -31.11 -0.21 -43.04
C GLN A 74 -31.02 -0.51 -44.55
N PRO A 75 -32.11 -1.00 -45.16
CA PRO A 75 -32.71 -0.15 -46.19
C PRO A 75 -34.24 -0.24 -46.28
N GLY A 76 -34.85 0.91 -46.56
CA GLY A 76 -36.19 1.01 -47.14
C GLY A 76 -36.15 1.14 -48.66
N HIS A 77 -37.16 0.54 -49.30
CA HIS A 77 -37.79 0.83 -50.60
C HIS A 77 -36.99 0.80 -51.92
N ARG A 78 -37.34 -0.15 -52.81
CA ARG A 78 -38.09 0.05 -54.08
C ARG A 78 -38.41 -1.33 -54.73
N THR A 79 -39.69 -1.69 -54.85
CA THR A 79 -40.48 -1.85 -56.10
C THR A 79 -40.01 -2.96 -57.07
N GLY A 80 -40.84 -3.99 -57.27
CA GLY A 80 -40.70 -4.92 -58.42
C GLY A 80 -41.35 -6.28 -58.18
N GLY A 81 -42.39 -6.61 -58.96
CA GLY A 81 -43.27 -7.76 -58.79
C GLY A 81 -42.63 -9.15 -58.85
N GLY A 82 -43.31 -10.10 -58.20
CA GLY A 82 -43.03 -11.54 -58.29
C GLY A 82 -43.98 -12.30 -57.36
N LYS A 83 -45.08 -12.82 -57.91
CA LYS A 83 -46.06 -13.65 -57.18
C LYS A 83 -45.42 -14.98 -56.74
N ALA A 84 -45.64 -15.38 -55.49
CA ALA A 84 -45.46 -16.75 -54.99
C ALA A 84 -46.46 -17.05 -53.86
N PRO A 85 -46.88 -18.32 -53.67
CA PRO A 85 -48.22 -18.73 -53.20
C PRO A 85 -48.37 -18.83 -51.66
N PRO A 86 -49.60 -18.99 -51.12
CA PRO A 86 -49.85 -18.90 -49.69
C PRO A 86 -49.40 -20.17 -48.95
N ARG A 87 -48.63 -20.01 -47.87
CA ARG A 87 -48.34 -21.09 -46.92
C ARG A 87 -49.36 -21.11 -45.80
N ALA A 88 -49.80 -22.34 -45.50
CA ALA A 88 -50.86 -22.72 -44.60
C ALA A 88 -50.63 -22.23 -43.16
N ARG A 89 -51.72 -21.76 -42.53
CA ARG A 89 -51.84 -21.55 -41.08
C ARG A 89 -52.09 -22.90 -40.43
N ASN A 90 -51.20 -23.31 -39.53
CA ASN A 90 -51.48 -24.41 -38.61
C ASN A 90 -52.36 -23.90 -37.48
N TYR A 91 -53.45 -24.62 -37.28
CA TYR A 91 -54.48 -24.47 -36.27
C TYR A 91 -54.11 -25.45 -35.15
N ASP A 92 -53.66 -24.95 -34.00
CA ASP A 92 -53.46 -25.80 -32.82
C ASP A 92 -54.61 -25.59 -31.84
N GLY A 93 -55.35 -26.67 -31.67
CA GLY A 93 -56.56 -26.74 -30.88
C GLY A 93 -56.35 -26.74 -29.37
N ALA A 94 -57.45 -26.44 -28.72
CA ALA A 94 -57.73 -26.49 -27.31
C ALA A 94 -57.09 -27.67 -26.56
N LYS A 95 -56.45 -27.35 -25.42
CA LYS A 95 -56.33 -28.28 -24.29
C LYS A 95 -56.91 -27.60 -23.05
N ALA A 96 -58.01 -28.17 -22.58
CA ALA A 96 -58.65 -27.85 -21.31
C ALA A 96 -57.76 -28.33 -20.17
N THR A 97 -57.43 -27.43 -19.22
CA THR A 97 -56.91 -27.82 -17.92
C THR A 97 -57.96 -27.52 -16.87
N PHE A 98 -58.56 -28.61 -16.38
CA PHE A 98 -59.44 -28.67 -15.22
C PHE A 98 -58.70 -28.17 -13.97
N PHE A 99 -59.29 -27.19 -13.27
CA PHE A 99 -58.96 -26.88 -11.89
C PHE A 99 -59.75 -27.83 -10.97
N HIS A 100 -59.05 -28.62 -10.15
CA HIS A 100 -59.64 -29.25 -8.97
C HIS A 100 -59.29 -28.40 -7.75
N ILE A 101 -60.34 -27.86 -7.13
CA ILE A 101 -60.31 -27.15 -5.84
C ILE A 101 -60.54 -28.21 -4.76
N LYS A 102 -59.63 -28.34 -3.80
CA LYS A 102 -59.90 -29.01 -2.52
C LYS A 102 -59.85 -27.97 -1.40
N GLY A 103 -61.05 -27.61 -0.93
CA GLY A 103 -61.41 -27.44 0.47
C GLY A 103 -60.79 -26.28 1.25
N GLN A 104 -61.47 -25.13 1.28
CA GLN A 104 -61.98 -24.43 2.48
C GLN A 104 -62.89 -23.26 2.01
N PRO A 105 -63.91 -22.85 2.80
CA PRO A 105 -65.10 -22.14 2.32
C PRO A 105 -64.90 -20.62 2.22
N TRP A 106 -65.50 -20.00 1.21
CA TRP A 106 -65.54 -18.53 1.05
C TRP A 106 -66.99 -18.02 1.05
N GLU A 107 -67.70 -18.26 2.16
CA GLU A 107 -68.82 -17.38 2.46
C GLU A 107 -68.27 -16.00 2.79
N SER A 108 -68.86 -14.97 2.16
CA SER A 108 -68.57 -13.54 2.25
C SER A 108 -67.40 -13.00 1.38
N LYS A 109 -67.73 -12.66 0.13
CA LYS A 109 -67.43 -11.34 -0.47
C LYS A 109 -68.47 -11.08 -1.57
N GLY A 110 -69.14 -9.95 -1.47
CA GLY A 110 -70.41 -9.64 -2.13
C GLY A 110 -70.44 -9.74 -3.65
N TYR A 111 -71.64 -10.03 -4.15
CA TYR A 111 -72.02 -9.95 -5.56
C TYR A 111 -71.72 -8.55 -6.10
N ALA A 112 -70.89 -8.47 -7.14
CA ALA A 112 -70.84 -7.31 -8.01
C ALA A 112 -71.88 -7.53 -9.11
N GLU A 113 -73.05 -6.89 -8.99
CA GLU A 113 -74.03 -6.85 -10.06
C GLU A 113 -73.42 -6.09 -11.25
N LEU A 114 -73.21 -6.78 -12.37
CA LEU A 114 -72.78 -6.18 -13.63
C LEU A 114 -73.92 -5.33 -14.19
N SER A 115 -73.63 -4.07 -14.53
CA SER A 115 -74.58 -3.15 -15.12
C SER A 115 -75.07 -3.67 -16.48
N LYS A 116 -76.33 -3.39 -16.82
CA LYS A 116 -76.93 -3.73 -18.12
C LYS A 116 -76.08 -3.22 -19.29
N ASN A 117 -75.40 -2.08 -19.11
CA ASN A 117 -74.47 -1.50 -20.08
C ASN A 117 -73.18 -2.33 -20.25
N ASP A 118 -72.72 -3.03 -19.22
CA ASP A 118 -71.56 -3.91 -19.31
C ASP A 118 -71.92 -5.24 -20.00
N LEU A 119 -73.16 -5.71 -19.83
CA LEU A 119 -73.72 -6.85 -20.57
C LEU A 119 -73.93 -6.53 -22.06
N ASP A 120 -74.42 -5.34 -22.40
CA ASP A 120 -74.62 -4.92 -23.79
C ASP A 120 -73.29 -4.66 -24.50
N ARG A 121 -72.30 -4.10 -23.79
CA ARG A 121 -70.91 -4.02 -24.29
C ARG A 121 -70.33 -5.40 -24.53
N MET A 122 -70.57 -6.38 -23.65
CA MET A 122 -70.10 -7.75 -23.86
C MET A 122 -70.81 -8.45 -25.04
N ARG A 123 -72.09 -8.15 -25.29
CA ARG A 123 -72.82 -8.65 -26.48
C ARG A 123 -72.32 -8.04 -27.78
N ALA A 124 -72.02 -6.74 -27.82
CA ALA A 124 -71.55 -6.05 -29.02
C ALA A 124 -70.17 -6.53 -29.52
N TRP A 125 -69.38 -7.16 -28.66
CA TRP A 125 -68.05 -7.69 -28.99
C TRP A 125 -68.07 -9.18 -29.34
N ARG A 126 -69.25 -9.82 -29.30
CA ARG A 126 -69.44 -11.20 -29.75
C ARG A 126 -69.60 -11.21 -31.28
N PRO A 127 -68.88 -12.08 -32.01
CA PRO A 127 -69.13 -12.30 -33.42
C PRO A 127 -70.59 -12.75 -33.64
N PRO A 128 -71.32 -12.14 -34.60
CA PRO A 128 -72.72 -12.50 -34.85
C PRO A 128 -72.84 -13.97 -35.21
N THR A 129 -73.81 -14.63 -34.60
CA THR A 129 -74.06 -16.06 -34.77
C THR A 129 -74.58 -16.35 -36.17
N VAL A 130 -74.44 -17.60 -36.63
CA VAL A 130 -74.86 -18.01 -37.99
C VAL A 130 -76.36 -17.77 -38.22
N GLU A 131 -77.17 -17.87 -37.16
CA GLU A 131 -78.61 -17.61 -37.20
C GLU A 131 -78.92 -16.11 -37.37
N GLU A 132 -78.18 -15.22 -36.69
CA GLU A 132 -78.34 -13.76 -36.83
C GLU A 132 -77.99 -13.27 -38.24
N ARG A 133 -76.95 -13.85 -38.87
CA ARG A 133 -76.61 -13.52 -40.27
C ARG A 133 -77.68 -13.96 -41.26
N ARG A 134 -78.37 -15.08 -41.01
CA ARG A 134 -79.48 -15.54 -41.86
C ARG A 134 -80.69 -14.61 -41.73
N ALA A 135 -81.02 -14.19 -40.50
CA ALA A 135 -82.11 -13.26 -40.25
C ALA A 135 -81.86 -11.84 -40.82
N GLU A 136 -80.60 -11.39 -40.92
CA GLU A 136 -80.26 -10.16 -41.65
C GLU A 136 -80.37 -10.32 -43.17
N GLN A 137 -79.98 -11.46 -43.72
CA GLN A 137 -80.15 -11.74 -45.16
C GLN A 137 -81.62 -11.83 -45.57
N GLU A 138 -82.47 -12.44 -44.76
CA GLU A 138 -83.92 -12.50 -45.02
C GLU A 138 -84.56 -11.10 -45.00
N ARG A 139 -84.18 -10.25 -44.03
CA ARG A 139 -84.65 -8.86 -43.98
C ARG A 139 -84.22 -8.04 -45.20
N GLN A 140 -82.98 -8.21 -45.66
CA GLN A 140 -82.51 -7.55 -46.88
C GLN A 140 -83.24 -8.03 -48.14
N LEU A 141 -83.59 -9.33 -48.23
CA LEU A 141 -84.36 -9.87 -49.34
C LEU A 141 -85.81 -9.37 -49.32
N GLU A 142 -86.42 -9.22 -48.15
CA GLU A 142 -87.77 -8.72 -48.00
C GLU A 142 -87.88 -7.22 -48.32
N GLU A 143 -86.90 -6.41 -47.92
CA GLU A 143 -86.77 -5.01 -48.32
C GLU A 143 -86.57 -4.86 -49.85
N GLN A 144 -85.74 -5.71 -50.46
CA GLN A 144 -85.58 -5.72 -51.92
C GLN A 144 -86.88 -6.07 -52.64
N ARG A 145 -87.65 -7.05 -52.15
CA ARG A 145 -88.95 -7.42 -52.71
C ARG A 145 -89.96 -6.26 -52.67
N TYR A 146 -89.98 -5.51 -51.56
CA TYR A 146 -90.84 -4.34 -51.43
C TYR A 146 -90.49 -3.25 -52.45
N GLN A 147 -89.19 -2.95 -52.60
CA GLN A 147 -88.71 -1.96 -53.58
C GLN A 147 -89.01 -2.38 -55.03
N THR A 148 -88.88 -3.67 -55.36
CA THR A 148 -89.25 -4.16 -56.70
C THR A 148 -90.75 -4.05 -56.98
N ALA A 149 -91.60 -4.30 -55.98
CA ALA A 149 -93.05 -4.22 -56.13
C ALA A 149 -93.54 -2.77 -56.33
N GLU A 150 -92.92 -1.78 -55.68
CA GLU A 150 -93.20 -0.36 -55.95
C GLU A 150 -92.74 0.07 -57.35
N ALA A 151 -91.58 -0.41 -57.79
CA ALA A 151 -91.07 -0.12 -59.13
C ALA A 151 -91.94 -0.71 -60.24
N GLU A 152 -92.50 -1.91 -60.06
CA GLU A 152 -93.44 -2.52 -61.02
C GLU A 152 -94.77 -1.77 -61.09
N ARG A 153 -95.32 -1.28 -59.96
CA ARG A 153 -96.54 -0.45 -59.95
C ARG A 153 -96.36 0.83 -60.75
N MET A 154 -95.20 1.49 -60.63
CA MET A 154 -94.92 2.69 -61.43
C MET A 154 -94.77 2.37 -62.92
N ARG A 155 -94.18 1.24 -63.30
CA ARG A 155 -94.08 0.84 -64.73
C ARG A 155 -95.44 0.62 -65.36
N ILE A 156 -96.37 -0.05 -64.66
CA ILE A 156 -97.72 -0.31 -65.15
C ILE A 156 -98.47 1.03 -65.34
N TYR A 157 -98.36 1.96 -64.39
CA TYR A 157 -99.00 3.28 -64.49
C TYR A 157 -98.57 4.07 -65.73
N PHE A 158 -97.28 4.10 -66.08
CA PHE A 158 -96.82 4.79 -67.28
C PHE A 158 -97.18 4.05 -68.58
N HIS A 159 -97.24 2.71 -68.55
CA HIS A 159 -97.71 1.92 -69.68
C HIS A 159 -99.17 2.25 -70.04
N ASP A 160 -100.06 2.36 -69.04
CA ASP A 160 -101.48 2.66 -69.25
C ASP A 160 -101.70 4.06 -69.86
N ILE A 161 -100.88 5.05 -69.48
CA ILE A 161 -100.93 6.41 -70.05
C ILE A 161 -100.53 6.40 -71.53
N ASP A 162 -99.48 5.66 -71.89
CA ASP A 162 -99.03 5.56 -73.28
C ASP A 162 -100.02 4.78 -74.16
N GLU A 163 -100.73 3.81 -73.59
CA GLU A 163 -101.78 3.06 -74.27
C GLU A 163 -103.01 3.93 -74.56
N GLN A 164 -103.46 4.75 -73.59
CA GLN A 164 -104.53 5.72 -73.79
C GLN A 164 -104.22 6.77 -74.86
N ARG A 165 -102.94 7.15 -75.00
CA ARG A 165 -102.49 8.09 -76.04
C ARG A 165 -102.60 7.48 -77.44
N ARG A 166 -102.20 6.21 -77.58
CA ARG A 166 -102.28 5.45 -78.83
C ARG A 166 -103.72 5.12 -79.24
N GLU A 167 -104.64 4.98 -78.30
CA GLU A 167 -106.05 4.74 -78.59
C GLU A 167 -106.74 5.98 -79.17
N LYS A 168 -106.45 7.18 -78.61
CA LYS A 168 -106.95 8.46 -79.14
C LYS A 168 -106.45 8.78 -80.56
N GLU A 169 -105.22 8.40 -80.89
CA GLU A 169 -104.68 8.56 -82.25
C GLU A 169 -105.38 7.63 -83.26
N ARG A 170 -105.72 6.40 -82.86
CA ARG A 170 -106.48 5.47 -83.71
C ARG A 170 -107.92 5.93 -83.96
N GLU A 171 -108.59 6.49 -82.95
CA GLU A 171 -109.93 7.07 -83.12
C GLU A 171 -109.94 8.28 -84.06
N ALA A 172 -108.87 9.09 -84.07
CA ALA A 172 -108.74 10.21 -84.99
C ALA A 172 -108.52 9.78 -86.45
N GLN A 173 -107.80 8.67 -86.67
CA GLN A 173 -107.62 8.07 -88.00
C GLN A 173 -108.91 7.49 -88.56
N ILE A 174 -109.70 6.78 -87.75
CA ILE A 174 -110.98 6.19 -88.19
C ILE A 174 -111.98 7.28 -88.62
N LYS A 175 -111.99 8.44 -87.96
CA LYS A 175 -112.84 9.58 -88.36
C LYS A 175 -112.43 10.21 -89.69
N HIS A 176 -111.14 10.20 -90.02
CA HIS A 176 -110.62 10.78 -91.25
C HIS A 176 -110.82 9.84 -92.46
N ASP A 177 -110.85 8.53 -92.24
CA ASP A 177 -111.12 7.55 -93.29
C ASP A 177 -112.62 7.42 -93.60
N ALA A 178 -113.50 7.70 -92.64
CA ALA A 178 -114.96 7.68 -92.85
C ALA A 178 -115.51 8.86 -93.71
N GLU A 179 -114.74 9.92 -93.93
CA GLU A 179 -115.13 11.06 -94.79
C GLU A 179 -114.67 10.89 -96.25
N ALA A 180 -113.98 9.80 -96.60
CA ALA A 180 -113.37 9.60 -97.92
C ALA A 180 -114.13 8.64 -98.88
N ASP A 181 -115.17 7.93 -98.41
CA ASP A 181 -115.88 6.91 -99.19
C ASP A 181 -117.33 7.32 -99.54
N GLU A 182 -117.49 8.27 -100.47
CA GLU A 182 -118.62 8.29 -101.43
C GLU A 182 -118.13 8.84 -102.79
N ASP A 183 -118.02 7.93 -103.77
CA ASP A 183 -117.57 8.15 -105.15
C ASP A 183 -118.50 9.04 -105.99
N VAL A 184 -118.09 10.26 -106.38
CA VAL A 184 -118.62 10.96 -107.59
C VAL A 184 -117.60 11.97 -108.16
N ASP A 185 -117.26 11.76 -109.44
CA ASP A 185 -116.66 12.65 -110.45
C ASP A 185 -115.17 13.04 -110.37
N GLU A 186 -114.40 12.60 -111.37
CA GLU A 186 -113.07 13.14 -111.72
C GLU A 186 -113.10 14.67 -111.89
N ASP A 187 -114.25 15.25 -112.25
CA ASP A 187 -114.43 16.71 -112.28
C ASP A 187 -114.33 17.32 -110.87
N ARG A 188 -114.85 16.68 -109.81
CA ARG A 188 -114.65 17.13 -108.43
C ARG A 188 -113.24 16.89 -107.93
N LYS A 189 -112.52 15.87 -108.40
CA LYS A 189 -111.09 15.69 -108.08
C LYS A 189 -110.22 16.71 -108.79
N VAL A 190 -110.51 17.04 -110.05
CA VAL A 190 -109.85 18.12 -110.77
C VAL A 190 -110.19 19.46 -110.14
N GLU A 191 -111.44 19.67 -109.72
CA GLU A 191 -111.89 20.90 -109.06
C GLU A 191 -111.38 21.00 -107.62
N ALA A 192 -111.25 19.90 -106.87
CA ALA A 192 -110.61 19.84 -105.56
C ALA A 192 -109.10 20.00 -105.66
N LYS A 193 -108.44 19.42 -106.69
CA LYS A 193 -107.03 19.71 -106.99
C LYS A 193 -106.84 21.16 -107.41
N ARG A 194 -107.76 21.72 -108.20
CA ARG A 194 -107.78 23.14 -108.57
C ARG A 194 -107.97 24.00 -107.33
N LEU A 195 -108.91 23.67 -106.44
CA LEU A 195 -109.13 24.34 -105.17
C LEU A 195 -107.94 24.18 -104.23
N GLN A 196 -107.26 23.04 -104.21
CA GLN A 196 -106.06 22.80 -103.41
C GLN A 196 -104.86 23.58 -103.96
N VAL A 197 -104.72 23.66 -105.29
CA VAL A 197 -103.71 24.51 -105.95
C VAL A 197 -104.03 25.98 -105.69
N LEU A 198 -105.31 26.38 -105.74
CA LEU A 198 -105.75 27.73 -105.41
C LEU A 198 -105.55 28.04 -103.91
N HIS A 199 -105.83 27.09 -103.01
CA HIS A 199 -105.57 27.22 -101.57
C HIS A 199 -104.08 27.25 -101.28
N ARG A 200 -103.25 26.45 -101.96
CA ARG A 200 -101.78 26.53 -101.86
C ARG A 200 -101.27 27.85 -102.42
N ALA A 201 -101.83 28.35 -103.52
CA ALA A 201 -101.49 29.66 -104.07
C ALA A 201 -101.95 30.80 -103.15
N LEU A 202 -103.12 30.69 -102.52
CA LEU A 202 -103.63 31.62 -101.50
C LEU A 202 -102.77 31.58 -100.24
N ASN A 203 -102.42 30.39 -99.75
CA ASN A 203 -101.53 30.21 -98.61
C ASN A 203 -100.14 30.74 -98.92
N ALA A 204 -99.58 30.48 -100.10
CA ALA A 204 -98.31 31.07 -100.53
C ALA A 204 -98.41 32.61 -100.61
N LYS A 205 -99.57 33.16 -101.01
CA LYS A 205 -99.83 34.60 -100.93
C LYS A 205 -99.90 35.09 -99.49
N TYR A 206 -100.58 34.39 -98.59
CA TYR A 206 -100.63 34.73 -97.17
C TYR A 206 -99.24 34.62 -96.51
N GLU A 207 -98.46 33.59 -96.82
CA GLU A 207 -97.07 33.43 -96.38
C GLU A 207 -96.15 34.52 -96.96
N SER A 208 -96.49 35.08 -98.11
CA SER A 208 -95.76 36.21 -98.69
C SER A 208 -96.02 37.53 -97.95
N ASP A 209 -97.14 37.62 -97.23
CA ASP A 209 -97.53 38.77 -96.40
C ASP A 209 -96.50 38.99 -95.28
N VAL A 210 -96.17 40.26 -95.06
CA VAL A 210 -95.16 40.69 -94.09
C VAL A 210 -95.54 40.23 -92.68
N ARG A 211 -96.83 40.33 -92.29
CA ARG A 211 -97.27 39.92 -90.95
C ARG A 211 -97.09 38.43 -90.69
N VAL A 212 -97.32 37.60 -91.71
CA VAL A 212 -97.16 36.14 -91.58
C VAL A 212 -95.68 35.77 -91.55
N LYS A 213 -94.81 36.44 -92.31
CA LYS A 213 -93.35 36.26 -92.21
C LYS A 213 -92.80 36.65 -90.85
N GLU A 214 -93.27 37.75 -90.28
CA GLU A 214 -92.91 38.19 -88.92
C GLU A 214 -93.37 37.16 -87.87
N ALA A 215 -94.62 36.69 -87.96
CA ALA A 215 -95.13 35.63 -87.09
C ALA A 215 -94.33 34.31 -87.24
N THR A 216 -93.98 33.92 -88.47
CA THR A 216 -93.18 32.71 -88.74
C THR A 216 -91.77 32.86 -88.19
N ARG A 217 -91.16 34.04 -88.28
CA ARG A 217 -89.87 34.36 -87.66
C ARG A 217 -89.97 34.27 -86.14
N ALA A 218 -90.98 34.87 -85.52
CA ALA A 218 -91.20 34.80 -84.08
C ALA A 218 -91.42 33.36 -83.59
N ILE A 219 -92.16 32.54 -84.35
CA ILE A 219 -92.33 31.11 -84.07
C ILE A 219 -90.98 30.37 -84.17
N SER A 220 -90.16 30.67 -85.18
CA SER A 220 -88.84 30.05 -85.34
C SER A 220 -87.88 30.44 -84.21
N GLU A 221 -87.89 31.71 -83.79
CA GLU A 221 -87.10 32.21 -82.66
C GLU A 221 -87.57 31.57 -81.34
N ALA A 222 -88.89 31.41 -81.15
CA ALA A 222 -89.45 30.70 -80.00
C ALA A 222 -89.04 29.21 -79.98
N LYS A 223 -89.05 28.53 -81.13
CA LYS A 223 -88.56 27.13 -81.24
C LYS A 223 -87.07 27.02 -80.89
N CYS A 224 -86.24 27.92 -81.41
CA CYS A 224 -84.81 27.97 -81.08
C CYS A 224 -84.57 28.26 -79.58
N SER A 225 -85.34 29.19 -79.00
CA SER A 225 -85.27 29.50 -77.56
C SER A 225 -85.70 28.31 -76.69
N ALA A 226 -86.75 27.58 -77.10
CA ALA A 226 -87.17 26.36 -76.42
C ALA A 226 -86.10 25.26 -76.51
N MET A 227 -85.50 25.04 -77.67
CA MET A 227 -84.37 24.10 -77.80
C MET A 227 -83.16 24.52 -76.96
N TRP A 228 -82.81 25.80 -76.95
CA TRP A 228 -81.68 26.32 -76.18
C TRP A 228 -81.89 26.15 -74.66
N THR A 229 -83.10 26.45 -74.18
CA THR A 229 -83.46 26.25 -72.77
C THR A 229 -83.44 24.77 -72.38
N ALA A 230 -83.89 23.87 -73.25
CA ALA A 230 -83.76 22.42 -73.06
C ALA A 230 -82.28 21.99 -72.98
N GLN A 231 -81.42 22.45 -73.90
CA GLN A 231 -79.97 22.16 -73.87
C GLN A 231 -79.28 22.69 -72.61
N ILE A 232 -79.67 23.86 -72.10
CA ILE A 232 -79.16 24.37 -70.83
C ILE A 232 -79.56 23.46 -69.68
N GLN A 233 -80.80 22.96 -69.66
CA GLN A 233 -81.27 22.04 -68.62
C GLN A 233 -80.53 20.70 -68.68
N GLU A 234 -80.31 20.15 -69.87
CA GLU A 234 -79.50 18.93 -70.08
C GLU A 234 -78.07 19.12 -69.59
N ARG A 235 -77.44 20.25 -69.92
CA ARG A 235 -76.08 20.54 -69.45
C ARG A 235 -76.01 20.69 -67.94
N LYS A 236 -76.97 21.38 -67.33
CA LYS A 236 -77.08 21.48 -65.86
C LYS A 236 -77.28 20.11 -65.20
N LEU A 237 -77.96 19.17 -65.86
CA LEU A 237 -78.10 17.81 -65.37
C LEU A 237 -76.77 17.05 -65.45
N LEU A 238 -76.07 17.15 -66.56
CA LEU A 238 -74.74 16.53 -66.74
C LEU A 238 -73.72 17.06 -65.72
N ASP A 239 -73.69 18.37 -65.48
CA ASP A 239 -72.80 18.99 -64.49
C ASP A 239 -73.09 18.47 -63.06
N ARG A 240 -74.37 18.27 -62.70
CA ARG A 240 -74.73 17.67 -61.41
C ARG A 240 -74.26 16.23 -61.29
N ILE A 241 -74.52 15.41 -62.32
CA ILE A 241 -74.09 14.01 -62.35
C ILE A 241 -72.56 13.91 -62.19
N GLN A 242 -71.81 14.82 -62.83
CA GLN A 242 -70.36 14.86 -62.72
C GLN A 242 -69.91 15.26 -61.31
N SER A 243 -70.53 16.28 -60.71
CA SER A 243 -70.24 16.69 -59.32
C SER A 243 -70.50 15.55 -58.33
N ASP A 244 -71.63 14.86 -58.45
CA ASP A 244 -71.98 13.73 -57.58
C ASP A 244 -70.95 12.59 -57.71
N HIS A 245 -70.50 12.32 -58.95
CA HIS A 245 -69.47 11.31 -59.21
C HIS A 245 -68.12 11.67 -58.57
N ASP A 246 -67.70 12.93 -58.69
CA ASP A 246 -66.45 13.41 -58.10
C ASP A 246 -66.49 13.35 -56.56
N GLU A 247 -67.61 13.69 -55.94
CA GLU A 247 -67.81 13.54 -54.50
C GLU A 247 -67.73 12.09 -54.04
N GLU A 248 -68.38 11.17 -54.77
CA GLU A 248 -68.28 9.75 -54.47
C GLU A 248 -66.84 9.24 -54.57
N MET A 249 -66.12 9.66 -55.61
CA MET A 249 -64.71 9.28 -55.81
C MET A 249 -63.83 9.85 -54.70
N ALA A 250 -64.07 11.08 -54.25
CA ALA A 250 -63.39 11.67 -53.11
C ALA A 250 -63.65 10.87 -51.82
N ARG A 251 -64.92 10.47 -51.56
CA ARG A 251 -65.28 9.62 -50.41
C ARG A 251 -64.61 8.25 -50.48
N LYS A 252 -64.62 7.59 -51.65
CA LYS A 252 -63.96 6.29 -51.85
C LYS A 252 -62.45 6.38 -51.65
N ASN A 253 -61.81 7.45 -52.15
CA ASN A 253 -60.38 7.71 -51.94
C ASN A 253 -60.04 7.96 -50.47
N LEU A 254 -60.86 8.74 -49.77
CA LEU A 254 -60.70 8.99 -48.33
C LEU A 254 -60.83 7.68 -47.53
N LEU A 255 -61.83 6.85 -47.83
CA LEU A 255 -62.03 5.54 -47.21
C LEU A 255 -60.87 4.59 -47.49
N TYR A 256 -60.38 4.54 -48.74
CA TYR A 256 -59.22 3.74 -49.10
C TYR A 256 -57.95 4.20 -48.38
N ASN A 257 -57.70 5.51 -48.29
CA ASN A 257 -56.55 6.06 -47.57
C ASN A 257 -56.65 5.77 -46.07
N ASN A 258 -57.83 5.93 -45.48
CA ASN A 258 -58.08 5.60 -44.07
C ASN A 258 -57.91 4.10 -43.79
N SER A 259 -58.27 3.20 -44.73
CA SER A 259 -58.09 1.76 -44.55
C SER A 259 -56.63 1.32 -44.74
N LYS A 260 -55.93 1.87 -45.74
CA LYS A 260 -54.55 1.50 -46.07
C LYS A 260 -53.54 2.09 -45.09
N TRP A 261 -53.71 3.36 -44.71
CA TRP A 261 -52.74 4.08 -43.89
C TRP A 261 -53.19 4.27 -42.44
N GLY A 262 -54.45 3.95 -42.12
CA GLY A 262 -55.04 4.24 -40.83
C GLY A 262 -55.44 5.72 -40.69
N THR A 263 -56.38 6.00 -39.79
CA THR A 263 -56.72 7.37 -39.41
C THR A 263 -55.55 8.02 -38.66
N VAL A 264 -55.45 9.34 -38.72
CA VAL A 264 -54.41 10.12 -38.02
C VAL A 264 -54.40 9.79 -36.53
N GLU A 265 -55.58 9.74 -35.90
CA GLU A 265 -55.76 9.37 -34.50
C GLU A 265 -55.16 8.00 -34.14
N LYS A 266 -55.28 6.99 -35.02
CA LYS A 266 -54.71 5.66 -34.78
C LYS A 266 -53.18 5.66 -34.86
N LYS A 267 -52.59 6.57 -35.65
CA LYS A 267 -51.13 6.74 -35.68
C LYS A 267 -50.63 7.43 -34.42
N ASP A 268 -51.33 8.47 -34.00
CA ASP A 268 -50.99 9.23 -32.79
C ASP A 268 -51.11 8.34 -31.54
N GLN A 269 -52.18 7.55 -31.43
CA GLN A 269 -52.32 6.56 -30.35
C GLN A 269 -51.17 5.54 -30.32
N LYS A 270 -50.77 4.99 -31.49
CA LYS A 270 -49.63 4.07 -31.56
C LYS A 270 -48.31 4.74 -31.19
N GLU A 271 -48.14 6.01 -31.52
CA GLU A 271 -46.94 6.77 -31.13
C GLU A 271 -46.93 7.08 -29.63
N GLU A 272 -48.07 7.46 -29.06
CA GLU A 272 -48.22 7.62 -27.62
C GLU A 272 -47.95 6.33 -26.85
N GLU A 273 -48.47 5.20 -27.31
CA GLU A 273 -48.19 3.88 -26.74
C GLU A 273 -46.70 3.55 -26.79
N ARG A 274 -46.02 3.83 -27.91
CA ARG A 274 -44.56 3.66 -28.02
C ARG A 274 -43.80 4.55 -27.05
N ARG A 275 -44.21 5.81 -26.88
CA ARG A 275 -43.61 6.74 -25.91
C ARG A 275 -43.84 6.27 -24.47
N LYS A 276 -45.04 5.75 -24.15
CA LYS A 276 -45.36 5.17 -22.84
C LYS A 276 -44.52 3.93 -22.55
N GLN A 277 -44.41 3.00 -23.51
CA GLN A 277 -43.58 1.80 -23.40
C GLN A 277 -42.10 2.15 -23.22
N PHE A 278 -41.59 3.09 -24.00
CA PHE A 278 -40.21 3.58 -23.86
C PHE A 278 -39.98 4.21 -22.48
N GLY A 279 -40.89 5.07 -22.03
CA GLY A 279 -40.82 5.67 -20.70
C GLY A 279 -40.86 4.64 -19.57
N MET A 280 -41.64 3.56 -19.71
CA MET A 280 -41.66 2.44 -18.77
C MET A 280 -40.33 1.70 -18.75
N ALA A 281 -39.78 1.35 -19.92
CA ALA A 281 -38.50 0.66 -20.03
C ALA A 281 -37.34 1.47 -19.41
N VAL A 282 -37.33 2.80 -19.61
CA VAL A 282 -36.33 3.67 -18.97
C VAL A 282 -36.48 3.68 -17.45
N ARG A 283 -37.72 3.74 -16.93
CA ARG A 283 -37.95 3.66 -15.48
C ARG A 283 -37.50 2.32 -14.89
N GLU A 284 -37.71 1.22 -15.62
CA GLU A 284 -37.25 -0.11 -15.23
C GLU A 284 -35.71 -0.17 -15.21
N GLN A 285 -35.03 0.34 -16.25
CA GLN A 285 -33.57 0.44 -16.27
C GLN A 285 -32.99 1.27 -15.11
N ILE A 286 -33.66 2.36 -14.71
CA ILE A 286 -33.26 3.16 -13.56
C ILE A 286 -33.38 2.33 -12.27
N LYS A 287 -34.52 1.64 -12.08
CA LYS A 287 -34.74 0.76 -10.92
C LYS A 287 -33.70 -0.36 -10.85
N ASP A 288 -33.42 -1.02 -11.96
CA ASP A 288 -32.41 -2.10 -12.03
C ASP A 288 -31.02 -1.58 -11.65
N ARG A 289 -30.66 -0.38 -12.15
CA ARG A 289 -29.39 0.27 -11.80
C ARG A 289 -29.32 0.63 -10.32
N GLU A 290 -30.41 1.09 -9.72
CA GLU A 290 -30.49 1.35 -8.29
C GLU A 290 -30.35 0.07 -7.47
N GLN A 291 -31.04 -1.01 -7.85
CA GLN A 291 -30.91 -2.33 -7.23
C GLN A 291 -29.47 -2.83 -7.27
N LEU A 292 -28.79 -2.73 -8.43
CA LEU A 292 -27.38 -3.10 -8.55
C LEU A 292 -26.47 -2.29 -7.63
N ARG A 293 -26.76 -1.00 -7.42
CA ARG A 293 -26.03 -0.16 -6.44
C ARG A 293 -26.24 -0.64 -5.01
N PHE A 294 -27.48 -0.96 -4.63
CA PHE A 294 -27.77 -1.50 -3.29
C PHE A 294 -27.09 -2.85 -3.08
N MET A 295 -27.15 -3.76 -4.05
CA MET A 295 -26.45 -5.06 -3.98
C MET A 295 -24.94 -4.89 -3.84
N ALA A 296 -24.32 -3.95 -4.57
CA ALA A 296 -22.90 -3.66 -4.42
C ALA A 296 -22.56 -3.10 -3.03
N GLN A 297 -23.42 -2.24 -2.49
CA GLN A 297 -23.26 -1.72 -1.13
C GLN A 297 -23.40 -2.81 -0.06
N ASP A 298 -24.32 -3.75 -0.24
CA ASP A 298 -24.48 -4.87 0.68
C ASP A 298 -23.32 -5.87 0.61
N ARG A 299 -22.75 -6.11 -0.58
CA ARG A 299 -21.49 -6.86 -0.72
C ARG A 299 -20.36 -6.20 0.05
N LEU A 300 -20.16 -4.90 -0.12
CA LEU A 300 -19.15 -4.16 0.64
C LEU A 300 -19.36 -4.26 2.16
N ARG A 301 -20.62 -4.24 2.63
CA ARG A 301 -20.94 -4.45 4.04
C ARG A 301 -20.67 -5.87 4.52
N ALA A 302 -20.90 -6.88 3.68
CA ALA A 302 -20.59 -8.28 3.98
C ALA A 302 -19.07 -8.47 4.07
N ASP A 303 -18.33 -8.01 3.05
CA ASP A 303 -16.86 -8.05 3.01
C ASP A 303 -16.26 -7.35 4.24
N ALA A 304 -16.82 -6.20 4.66
CA ALA A 304 -16.37 -5.50 5.85
C ALA A 304 -16.62 -6.28 7.15
N ARG A 305 -17.70 -7.08 7.24
CA ARG A 305 -17.95 -7.96 8.40
C ARG A 305 -16.99 -9.14 8.41
N GLU A 306 -16.77 -9.76 7.26
CA GLU A 306 -15.80 -10.87 7.12
C GLU A 306 -14.40 -10.40 7.47
N LEU A 307 -13.99 -9.22 6.98
CA LEU A 307 -12.67 -8.66 7.27
C LEU A 307 -12.51 -8.35 8.76
N ARG A 308 -13.55 -7.86 9.44
CA ARG A 308 -13.54 -7.71 10.91
C ARG A 308 -13.43 -9.05 11.62
N ALA A 309 -14.17 -10.07 11.20
CA ALA A 309 -14.08 -11.41 11.76
C ALA A 309 -12.66 -12.00 11.61
N CYS A 310 -12.05 -11.88 10.43
CA CYS A 310 -10.67 -12.30 10.20
C CYS A 310 -9.67 -11.54 11.09
N ILE A 311 -9.85 -10.22 11.27
CA ILE A 311 -9.00 -9.45 12.19
C ILE A 311 -9.14 -9.95 13.63
N ASP A 312 -10.37 -10.23 14.07
CA ASP A 312 -10.61 -10.72 15.43
C ASP A 312 -10.05 -12.14 15.64
N GLU A 313 -10.10 -13.00 14.62
CA GLU A 313 -9.44 -14.31 14.63
C GLU A 313 -7.91 -14.19 14.71
N ILE A 314 -7.31 -13.28 13.93
CA ILE A 314 -5.87 -13.00 14.00
C ILE A 314 -5.49 -12.52 15.40
N LYS A 315 -6.24 -11.59 15.99
CA LYS A 315 -5.99 -11.10 17.36
C LYS A 315 -6.08 -12.23 18.40
N LYS A 316 -7.06 -13.14 18.25
CA LYS A 316 -7.18 -14.32 19.13
C LYS A 316 -5.98 -15.26 18.97
N ALA A 317 -5.52 -15.50 17.74
CA ALA A 317 -4.34 -16.32 17.47
C ALA A 317 -3.06 -15.67 18.03
N GLU A 318 -2.89 -14.36 17.88
CA GLU A 318 -1.78 -13.61 18.47
C GLU A 318 -1.79 -13.67 20.00
N ALA A 319 -2.96 -13.52 20.62
CA ALA A 319 -3.11 -13.65 22.07
C ALA A 319 -2.73 -15.07 22.55
N ALA A 320 -3.19 -16.11 21.83
CA ALA A 320 -2.83 -17.50 22.13
C ALA A 320 -1.33 -17.78 21.98
N GLU A 321 -0.68 -17.21 20.95
CA GLU A 321 0.78 -17.27 20.76
C GLU A 321 1.53 -16.58 21.90
N VAL A 322 1.07 -15.39 22.33
CA VAL A 322 1.66 -14.67 23.46
C VAL A 322 1.52 -15.47 24.76
N GLU A 323 0.36 -16.06 25.02
CA GLU A 323 0.15 -16.94 26.17
C GLU A 323 1.03 -18.19 26.11
N SER A 324 1.13 -18.85 24.95
CA SER A 324 2.00 -20.00 24.74
C SER A 324 3.47 -19.67 25.02
N ARG A 325 3.95 -18.53 24.51
CA ARG A 325 5.30 -18.03 24.80
C ARG A 325 5.49 -17.72 26.27
N SER A 326 4.49 -17.13 26.93
CA SER A 326 4.52 -16.86 28.37
C SER A 326 4.63 -18.16 29.18
N LYS A 327 3.78 -19.16 28.87
CA LYS A 327 3.82 -20.50 29.48
C LYS A 327 5.17 -21.18 29.29
N ARG A 328 5.75 -21.13 28.08
CA ARG A 328 7.10 -21.67 27.83
C ARG A 328 8.18 -20.96 28.65
N LYS A 329 8.11 -19.62 28.78
CA LYS A 329 9.05 -18.87 29.62
C LYS A 329 8.92 -19.23 31.09
N VAL A 330 7.70 -19.42 31.60
CA VAL A 330 7.45 -19.84 32.98
C VAL A 330 7.99 -21.25 33.20
N ALA A 331 7.66 -22.21 32.32
CA ALA A 331 8.19 -23.57 32.38
C ALA A 331 9.72 -23.61 32.39
N TYR A 332 10.38 -22.84 31.51
CA TYR A 332 11.83 -22.74 31.49
C TYR A 332 12.40 -22.15 32.79
N ARG A 333 11.74 -21.16 33.40
CA ARG A 333 12.15 -20.62 34.70
C ARG A 333 11.97 -21.63 35.83
N GLU A 334 10.90 -22.42 35.80
CA GLU A 334 10.67 -23.51 36.74
C GLU A 334 11.75 -24.58 36.62
N GLU A 335 12.07 -25.03 35.40
CA GLU A 335 13.19 -25.95 35.13
C GLU A 335 14.53 -25.38 35.63
N LEU A 336 14.81 -24.11 35.36
CA LEU A 336 16.04 -23.49 35.86
C LEU A 336 16.07 -23.48 37.39
N ASN A 337 14.95 -23.20 38.04
CA ASN A 337 14.82 -23.23 39.50
C ASN A 337 15.00 -24.65 40.06
N THR A 338 14.50 -25.68 39.38
CA THR A 338 14.73 -27.07 39.81
C THR A 338 16.21 -27.42 39.73
N TYR A 339 16.92 -27.02 38.67
CA TYR A 339 18.38 -27.20 38.57
C TYR A 339 19.14 -26.44 39.65
N ILE A 340 18.77 -25.20 39.94
CA ILE A 340 19.38 -24.41 41.02
C ILE A 340 19.18 -25.11 42.37
N ASN A 341 17.98 -25.63 42.63
CA ASN A 341 17.68 -26.34 43.87
C ASN A 341 18.44 -27.67 43.97
N LEU A 342 18.54 -28.42 42.87
CA LEU A 342 19.37 -29.63 42.81
C LEU A 342 20.84 -29.32 43.09
N HIS A 343 21.38 -28.26 42.50
CA HIS A 343 22.75 -27.83 42.76
C HIS A 343 22.96 -27.42 44.22
N LYS A 344 22.05 -26.63 44.81
CA LYS A 344 22.10 -26.27 46.24
C LYS A 344 22.07 -27.51 47.14
N ASN A 345 21.21 -28.49 46.82
CA ASN A 345 21.12 -29.73 47.57
C ASN A 345 22.41 -30.57 47.43
N PHE A 346 23.00 -30.62 46.25
CA PHE A 346 24.28 -31.29 46.02
C PHE A 346 25.42 -30.63 46.82
N VAL A 347 25.53 -29.30 46.78
CA VAL A 347 26.53 -28.56 47.58
C VAL A 347 26.30 -28.82 49.07
N ARG A 348 25.06 -28.78 49.55
CA ARG A 348 24.73 -29.09 50.94
C ARG A 348 25.14 -30.52 51.31
N MET A 349 24.86 -31.50 50.45
CA MET A 349 25.26 -32.89 50.65
C MET A 349 26.78 -33.02 50.77
N MET A 350 27.54 -32.35 49.91
CA MET A 350 29.01 -32.33 49.97
C MET A 350 29.52 -31.73 51.29
N CYS A 351 28.97 -30.58 51.71
CA CYS A 351 29.35 -29.99 53.01
C CYS A 351 29.02 -30.90 54.19
N GLU A 352 27.88 -31.61 54.14
CA GLU A 352 27.53 -32.59 55.17
C GLU A 352 28.46 -33.81 55.15
N GLN A 353 28.97 -34.20 53.98
CA GLN A 353 29.97 -35.26 53.85
C GLN A 353 31.33 -34.82 54.41
N ASP A 354 31.80 -33.62 54.05
CA ASP A 354 33.04 -33.04 54.58
C ASP A 354 32.98 -32.95 56.12
N ARG A 355 31.84 -32.49 56.66
CA ARG A 355 31.63 -32.45 58.11
C ARG A 355 31.70 -33.84 58.76
N ARG A 356 31.16 -34.88 58.13
CA ARG A 356 31.27 -36.26 58.62
C ARG A 356 32.73 -36.74 58.57
N ASP A 357 33.47 -36.37 57.53
CA ASP A 357 34.89 -36.73 57.37
C ASP A 357 35.79 -36.02 58.39
N GLU A 358 35.54 -34.74 58.66
CA GLU A 358 36.19 -33.98 59.72
C GLU A 358 35.96 -34.63 61.10
N ILE A 359 34.72 -35.02 61.40
CA ILE A 359 34.39 -35.72 62.65
C ILE A 359 35.14 -37.06 62.74
N ARG A 360 35.15 -37.86 61.67
CA ARG A 360 35.90 -39.13 61.62
C ARG A 360 37.40 -38.92 61.83
N ALA A 361 37.99 -37.91 61.18
CA ALA A 361 39.40 -37.57 61.33
C ALA A 361 39.73 -37.13 62.76
N TYR A 362 38.87 -36.31 63.37
CA TYR A 362 39.01 -35.87 64.75
C TYR A 362 38.89 -37.02 65.75
N GLU A 363 37.92 -37.91 65.59
CA GLU A 363 37.76 -39.11 66.43
C GLU A 363 38.96 -40.04 66.32
N TYR A 364 39.48 -40.24 65.10
CA TYR A 364 40.70 -41.01 64.87
C TYR A 364 41.91 -40.38 65.57
N GLN A 365 42.10 -39.07 65.47
CA GLN A 365 43.17 -38.35 66.17
C GLN A 365 43.05 -38.51 67.69
N LYS A 366 41.84 -38.33 68.24
CA LYS A 366 41.58 -38.50 69.67
C LYS A 366 41.89 -39.93 70.14
N LEU A 367 41.55 -40.94 69.35
CA LEU A 367 41.84 -42.35 69.66
C LEU A 367 43.34 -42.65 69.59
N LYS A 368 44.03 -42.11 68.58
CA LYS A 368 45.49 -42.21 68.45
C LYS A 368 46.23 -41.53 69.60
N GLU A 369 45.78 -40.34 70.04
CA GLU A 369 46.34 -39.67 71.21
C GLU A 369 46.12 -40.45 72.50
N LYS A 370 44.94 -41.06 72.69
CA LYS A 370 44.67 -41.94 73.83
C LYS A 370 45.62 -43.15 73.83
N GLN A 371 45.77 -43.83 72.70
CA GLN A 371 46.70 -44.96 72.55
C GLN A 371 48.16 -44.54 72.82
N LEU A 372 48.59 -43.37 72.34
CA LEU A 372 49.93 -42.85 72.62
C LEU A 372 50.12 -42.51 74.11
N ARG A 373 49.09 -41.99 74.78
CA ARG A 373 49.12 -41.76 76.23
C ARG A 373 49.21 -43.07 77.00
N GLU A 374 48.39 -44.06 76.65
CA GLU A 374 48.42 -45.40 77.24
C GLU A 374 49.80 -46.05 77.07
N GLN A 375 50.37 -46.01 75.85
CA GLN A 375 51.73 -46.50 75.59
C GLN A 375 52.81 -45.75 76.39
N ARG A 376 52.67 -44.44 76.60
CA ARG A 376 53.59 -43.67 77.46
C ARG A 376 53.46 -44.11 78.92
N THR A 377 52.25 -44.23 79.44
CA THR A 377 52.03 -44.70 80.82
C THR A 377 52.51 -46.13 81.03
N GLU A 378 52.37 -47.01 80.04
CA GLU A 378 52.90 -48.39 80.08
C GLU A 378 54.44 -48.38 80.06
N ARG A 379 55.06 -47.55 79.21
CA ARG A 379 56.53 -47.39 79.21
C ARG A 379 57.05 -46.83 80.53
N GLU A 380 56.40 -45.81 81.08
CA GLU A 380 56.74 -45.23 82.38
C GLU A 380 56.58 -46.26 83.52
N ALA A 381 55.55 -47.11 83.47
CA ALA A 381 55.37 -48.20 84.42
C ALA A 381 56.48 -49.28 84.29
N ILE A 382 56.87 -49.64 83.06
CA ILE A 382 57.97 -50.57 82.80
C ILE A 382 59.30 -49.99 83.29
N GLU A 383 59.58 -48.71 83.01
CA GLU A 383 60.77 -48.00 83.50
C GLU A 383 60.79 -47.93 85.02
N ALA A 384 59.66 -47.62 85.66
CA ALA A 384 59.53 -47.63 87.11
C ALA A 384 59.79 -49.02 87.71
N ASP A 385 59.35 -50.09 87.06
CA ASP A 385 59.60 -51.46 87.51
C ASP A 385 61.04 -51.91 87.28
N VAL A 386 61.67 -51.50 86.18
CA VAL A 386 63.12 -51.67 85.97
C VAL A 386 63.90 -50.91 87.02
N GLN A 387 63.47 -49.70 87.38
CA GLN A 387 64.10 -48.90 88.42
C GLN A 387 63.89 -49.51 89.81
N ARG A 388 62.71 -50.07 90.11
CA ARG A 388 62.48 -50.87 91.32
C ARG A 388 63.40 -52.08 91.39
N LYS A 389 63.56 -52.84 90.30
CA LYS A 389 64.50 -53.98 90.23
C LYS A 389 65.95 -53.54 90.41
N ARG A 390 66.36 -52.43 89.78
CA ARG A 390 67.69 -51.82 89.98
C ARG A 390 67.90 -51.38 91.42
N ASN A 391 66.89 -50.78 92.05
CA ASN A 391 66.97 -50.35 93.45
C ASN A 391 67.06 -51.54 94.42
N VAL A 392 66.37 -52.66 94.14
CA VAL A 392 66.49 -53.90 94.92
C VAL A 392 67.88 -54.51 94.75
N LEU A 393 68.41 -54.59 93.52
CA LEU A 393 69.77 -55.05 93.25
C LEU A 393 70.82 -54.13 93.88
N PHE A 394 70.58 -52.82 93.85
CA PHE A 394 71.41 -51.82 94.53
C PHE A 394 71.36 -52.01 96.04
N ALA A 395 70.20 -52.25 96.65
CA ALA A 395 70.09 -52.52 98.08
C ALA A 395 70.77 -53.83 98.50
N VAL A 396 70.72 -54.87 97.67
CA VAL A 396 71.46 -56.13 97.89
C VAL A 396 72.97 -55.91 97.72
N GLY A 397 73.39 -55.17 96.69
CA GLY A 397 74.77 -54.75 96.50
C GLY A 397 75.28 -53.90 97.67
N GLN A 398 74.47 -52.98 98.16
CA GLN A 398 74.75 -52.13 99.33
C GLN A 398 74.94 -52.98 100.58
N LYS A 399 74.03 -53.93 100.88
CA LYS A 399 74.21 -54.86 102.01
C LYS A 399 75.47 -55.73 101.89
N THR A 400 75.87 -56.06 100.66
CA THR A 400 77.12 -56.81 100.39
C THR A 400 78.35 -55.92 100.58
N LEU A 401 78.26 -54.64 100.21
CA LEU A 401 79.27 -53.62 100.48
C LEU A 401 79.36 -53.29 101.97
N ASP A 402 78.25 -53.20 102.69
CA ASP A 402 78.22 -52.96 104.14
C ASP A 402 78.82 -54.15 104.91
N ALA A 403 78.61 -55.39 104.44
CA ALA A 403 79.26 -56.58 105.00
C ALA A 403 80.78 -56.63 104.70
N LYS A 404 81.23 -56.06 103.58
CA LYS A 404 82.67 -55.83 103.32
C LYS A 404 83.19 -54.66 104.15
N GLY A 405 82.40 -53.61 104.32
CA GLY A 405 82.66 -52.43 105.15
C GLY A 405 82.94 -52.81 106.60
N ASN A 406 82.12 -53.68 107.20
CA ASN A 406 82.38 -54.16 108.58
C ASN A 406 83.67 -55.00 108.71
N ARG A 407 84.12 -55.64 107.62
CA ARG A 407 85.38 -56.39 107.55
C ARG A 407 86.58 -55.47 107.31
N GLU A 408 86.34 -54.40 106.56
CA GLU A 408 87.28 -53.31 106.28
C GLU A 408 87.39 -52.33 107.46
N GLU A 409 86.38 -52.15 108.30
CA GLU A 409 86.40 -51.32 109.51
C GLU A 409 87.35 -51.87 110.58
N MET A 410 87.44 -53.20 110.69
CA MET A 410 88.44 -53.87 111.54
C MET A 410 89.86 -53.75 110.96
N HIS A 411 90.00 -53.65 109.64
CA HIS A 411 91.27 -53.31 108.98
C HIS A 411 91.59 -51.81 109.07
N TYR A 412 90.57 -50.95 109.05
CA TYR A 412 90.63 -49.49 109.07
C TYR A 412 91.13 -48.98 110.41
N LEU A 413 90.71 -49.57 111.53
CA LEU A 413 91.26 -49.22 112.85
C LEU A 413 92.78 -49.49 112.96
N ALA A 414 93.31 -50.49 112.24
CA ALA A 414 94.75 -50.77 112.14
C ALA A 414 95.48 -49.88 111.11
N GLU A 415 94.77 -49.39 110.09
CA GLU A 415 95.28 -48.51 109.04
C GLU A 415 95.23 -47.02 109.43
N VAL A 416 94.29 -46.60 110.29
CA VAL A 416 94.09 -45.23 110.80
C VAL A 416 95.30 -44.76 111.60
N GLU A 417 95.88 -45.63 112.43
CA GLU A 417 97.12 -45.32 113.17
C GLU A 417 98.35 -45.15 112.25
N ARG A 418 98.32 -45.82 111.08
CA ARG A 418 99.34 -45.71 110.02
C ARG A 418 99.11 -44.50 109.11
N LEU A 419 97.86 -44.09 108.92
CA LEU A 419 97.43 -42.98 108.07
C LEU A 419 97.49 -41.62 108.78
N GLU A 420 97.28 -41.52 110.09
CA GLU A 420 97.52 -40.26 110.84
C GLU A 420 98.97 -39.77 110.70
N ARG A 421 99.93 -40.70 110.64
CA ARG A 421 101.35 -40.39 110.41
C ARG A 421 101.62 -39.90 108.98
N LYS A 422 100.83 -40.34 107.99
CA LYS A 422 100.91 -39.90 106.57
C LYS A 422 100.04 -38.67 106.25
N TYR A 423 98.98 -38.42 107.01
CA TYR A 423 98.06 -37.30 106.82
C TYR A 423 98.74 -35.96 107.15
N ARG A 424 99.56 -35.93 108.22
CA ARG A 424 100.41 -34.76 108.55
C ARG A 424 101.44 -34.42 107.47
N GLU A 425 101.89 -35.42 106.68
CA GLU A 425 102.82 -35.22 105.56
C GLU A 425 102.13 -34.82 104.25
N ASN A 426 100.86 -35.22 104.06
CA ASN A 426 100.09 -34.93 102.86
C ASN A 426 99.34 -33.59 102.90
N GLU A 427 98.93 -33.09 104.08
CA GLU A 427 98.41 -31.71 104.22
C GLU A 427 99.42 -30.66 103.71
N ARG A 428 100.71 -30.86 104.02
CA ARG A 428 101.78 -29.97 103.56
C ARG A 428 101.95 -29.98 102.03
N LYS A 429 101.70 -31.12 101.37
CA LYS A 429 101.85 -31.29 99.92
C LYS A 429 100.60 -30.90 99.13
N ALA A 430 99.40 -31.00 99.71
CA ALA A 430 98.14 -30.61 99.07
C ALA A 430 97.97 -29.09 99.01
N ALA A 431 98.31 -28.38 100.10
CA ALA A 431 98.27 -26.91 100.15
C ALA A 431 99.19 -26.24 99.11
N GLU A 432 100.31 -26.88 98.76
CA GLU A 432 101.23 -26.38 97.74
C GLU A 432 100.73 -26.62 96.31
N LYS A 433 100.05 -27.73 96.05
CA LYS A 433 99.48 -28.04 94.72
C LYS A 433 98.27 -27.17 94.40
N GLU A 434 97.42 -26.87 95.37
CA GLU A 434 96.26 -26.00 95.18
C GLU A 434 96.68 -24.55 94.85
N ARG A 435 97.74 -24.04 95.50
CA ARG A 435 98.34 -22.73 95.16
C ARG A 435 98.86 -22.66 93.73
N ARG A 436 99.48 -23.74 93.22
CA ARG A 436 100.02 -23.79 91.84
C ARG A 436 98.88 -23.85 90.81
N MET A 437 97.87 -24.69 91.02
CA MET A 437 96.70 -24.79 90.13
C MET A 437 95.89 -23.48 90.08
N ALA A 438 95.74 -22.78 91.21
CA ALA A 438 95.08 -21.48 91.23
C ALA A 438 95.88 -20.38 90.50
N ALA A 439 97.22 -20.43 90.54
CA ALA A 439 98.08 -19.50 89.81
C ALA A 439 98.06 -19.76 88.29
N ASP A 440 98.00 -21.03 87.88
CA ASP A 440 97.97 -21.42 86.47
C ASP A 440 96.60 -21.13 85.83
N LEU A 441 95.49 -21.36 86.54
CA LEU A 441 94.15 -20.95 86.08
C LEU A 441 94.01 -19.43 85.92
N LYS A 442 94.63 -18.64 86.80
CA LYS A 442 94.66 -17.17 86.66
C LYS A 442 95.47 -16.73 85.43
N ARG A 443 96.62 -17.35 85.16
CA ARG A 443 97.41 -17.07 83.95
C ARG A 443 96.65 -17.46 82.67
N ALA A 444 96.06 -18.65 82.61
CA ALA A 444 95.29 -19.08 81.46
C ALA A 444 94.05 -18.19 81.18
N ASN A 445 93.38 -17.70 82.23
CA ASN A 445 92.26 -16.75 82.05
C ASN A 445 92.72 -15.39 81.51
N LEU A 446 93.87 -14.88 81.97
CA LEU A 446 94.44 -13.65 81.44
C LEU A 446 94.83 -13.81 79.97
N GLU A 447 95.48 -14.92 79.62
CA GLU A 447 95.86 -15.24 78.24
C GLU A 447 94.62 -15.40 77.32
N GLN A 448 93.53 -16.02 77.81
CA GLN A 448 92.27 -16.10 77.07
C GLN A 448 91.60 -14.73 76.88
N MET A 449 91.61 -13.87 77.90
CA MET A 449 91.07 -12.52 77.81
C MET A 449 91.89 -11.63 76.88
N GLU A 450 93.22 -11.77 76.88
CA GLU A 450 94.12 -11.10 75.95
C GLU A 450 93.89 -11.57 74.51
N HIS A 451 93.75 -12.88 74.28
CA HIS A 451 93.44 -13.41 72.96
C HIS A 451 92.06 -12.95 72.45
N LEU A 452 91.03 -12.94 73.30
CA LEU A 452 89.71 -12.38 72.94
C LEU A 452 89.77 -10.87 72.67
N SER A 453 90.59 -10.13 73.42
CA SER A 453 90.82 -8.70 73.18
C SER A 453 91.49 -8.45 71.83
N GLN A 454 92.54 -9.20 71.51
CA GLN A 454 93.24 -9.14 70.22
C GLN A 454 92.32 -9.52 69.05
N MET A 455 91.52 -10.58 69.20
CA MET A 455 90.53 -10.97 68.18
C MET A 455 89.48 -9.87 67.97
N LYS A 456 88.93 -9.29 69.04
CA LYS A 456 87.99 -8.15 68.92
C LYS A 456 88.64 -6.95 68.25
N ALA A 457 89.89 -6.62 68.60
CA ALA A 457 90.64 -5.53 67.96
C ALA A 457 90.81 -5.78 66.46
N CYS A 458 91.19 -7.00 66.05
CA CYS A 458 91.27 -7.38 64.64
C CYS A 458 89.92 -7.27 63.91
N PHE A 459 88.83 -7.71 64.54
CA PHE A 459 87.48 -7.57 63.97
C PHE A 459 87.07 -6.10 63.80
N TYR A 460 87.36 -5.23 64.77
CA TYR A 460 87.06 -3.79 64.62
C TYR A 460 87.90 -3.15 63.51
N VAL A 461 89.19 -3.48 63.41
CA VAL A 461 90.06 -2.99 62.33
C VAL A 461 89.58 -3.47 60.97
N GLN A 462 89.17 -4.74 60.84
CA GLN A 462 88.61 -5.27 59.60
C GLN A 462 87.28 -4.58 59.25
N ARG A 463 86.38 -4.42 60.23
CA ARG A 463 85.10 -3.73 60.04
C ARG A 463 85.29 -2.27 59.63
N GLU A 464 86.25 -1.58 60.22
CA GLU A 464 86.62 -0.21 59.83
C GLU A 464 87.15 -0.14 58.40
N ARG A 465 87.94 -1.13 57.96
CA ARG A 465 88.38 -1.21 56.55
C ARG A 465 87.20 -1.45 55.61
N GLU A 466 86.32 -2.40 55.93
CA GLU A 466 85.10 -2.67 55.14
C GLU A 466 84.19 -1.43 55.08
N ILE A 467 84.04 -0.71 56.19
CA ILE A 467 83.26 0.54 56.23
C ILE A 467 83.93 1.64 55.39
N LYS A 468 85.26 1.80 55.49
CA LYS A 468 86.01 2.76 54.67
C LYS A 468 85.93 2.43 53.18
N GLU A 469 86.07 1.16 52.81
CA GLU A 469 85.88 0.69 51.44
C GLU A 469 84.45 0.97 50.95
N MET A 470 83.43 0.69 51.77
CA MET A 470 82.04 1.01 51.43
C MET A 470 81.79 2.51 51.28
N ILE A 471 82.42 3.35 52.11
CA ILE A 471 82.37 4.82 51.99
C ILE A 471 83.05 5.27 50.70
N GLU A 472 84.21 4.70 50.35
CA GLU A 472 84.91 5.00 49.10
C GLU A 472 84.13 4.54 47.87
N TYR A 473 83.49 3.37 47.91
CA TYR A 473 82.58 2.91 46.85
C TYR A 473 81.37 3.84 46.71
N ARG A 474 80.78 4.29 47.83
CA ARG A 474 79.69 5.28 47.80
C ARG A 474 80.15 6.61 47.23
N ALA A 475 81.32 7.11 47.62
CA ALA A 475 81.88 8.35 47.11
C ALA A 475 82.18 8.27 45.60
N LYS A 476 82.77 7.15 45.13
CA LYS A 476 83.00 6.89 43.71
C LYS A 476 81.68 6.79 42.93
N TYR A 477 80.66 6.15 43.49
CA TYR A 477 79.33 6.06 42.88
C TYR A 477 78.65 7.44 42.82
N GLU A 478 78.72 8.24 43.90
CA GLU A 478 78.20 9.60 43.92
C GLU A 478 78.92 10.51 42.92
N GLU A 479 80.24 10.38 42.76
CA GLU A 479 80.98 11.08 41.70
C GLU A 479 80.56 10.64 40.31
N GLN A 480 80.36 9.34 40.07
CA GLN A 480 79.86 8.82 38.79
C GLN A 480 78.47 9.36 38.50
N VAL A 481 77.55 9.33 39.47
CA VAL A 481 76.21 9.91 39.32
C VAL A 481 76.26 11.42 39.07
N LYS A 482 77.17 12.15 39.73
CA LYS A 482 77.37 13.59 39.47
C LYS A 482 77.91 13.85 38.06
N ARG A 483 78.84 13.02 37.56
CA ARG A 483 79.37 13.11 36.19
C ARG A 483 78.30 12.78 35.16
N GLU A 484 77.55 11.70 35.34
CA GLU A 484 76.42 11.33 34.47
C GLU A 484 75.31 12.40 34.49
N ALA A 485 75.01 12.98 35.66
CA ALA A 485 74.07 14.09 35.78
C ALA A 485 74.59 15.35 35.07
N ALA A 486 75.88 15.65 35.16
CA ALA A 486 76.51 16.76 34.45
C ALA A 486 76.51 16.55 32.92
N GLU A 487 76.82 15.34 32.45
CA GLU A 487 76.73 14.97 31.04
C GLU A 487 75.28 15.03 30.53
N ALA A 488 74.32 14.57 31.31
CA ALA A 488 72.90 14.66 30.98
C ALA A 488 72.43 16.13 30.97
N ALA A 489 72.94 16.97 31.87
CA ALA A 489 72.66 18.41 31.90
C ALA A 489 73.27 19.11 30.69
N LEU A 490 74.50 18.77 30.30
CA LEU A 490 75.15 19.27 29.08
C LEU A 490 74.39 18.83 27.83
N LYS A 491 74.00 17.55 27.72
CA LYS A 491 73.17 17.06 26.60
C LYS A 491 71.84 17.79 26.54
N LYS A 492 71.17 18.02 27.67
CA LYS A 492 69.94 18.83 27.75
C LYS A 492 70.18 20.28 27.37
N HIS A 493 71.31 20.88 27.77
CA HIS A 493 71.67 22.24 27.42
C HIS A 493 71.99 22.39 25.92
N CYS A 494 72.74 21.46 25.34
CA CYS A 494 73.00 21.38 23.89
C CYS A 494 71.71 21.16 23.09
N LEU A 495 70.80 20.31 23.57
CA LEU A 495 69.47 20.13 22.96
C LEU A 495 68.64 21.41 23.07
N ARG A 496 68.63 22.09 24.23
CA ARG A 496 67.91 23.35 24.42
C ARG A 496 68.46 24.44 23.51
N THR A 497 69.77 24.66 23.49
CA THR A 497 70.41 25.62 22.59
C THR A 497 70.18 25.27 21.14
N GLY A 498 70.30 24.00 20.74
CA GLY A 498 69.97 23.54 19.38
C GLY A 498 68.52 23.81 18.98
N VAL A 499 67.55 23.53 19.86
CA VAL A 499 66.13 23.86 19.63
C VAL A 499 65.92 25.37 19.58
N THR A 500 66.61 26.14 20.42
CA THR A 500 66.50 27.61 20.42
C THR A 500 67.05 28.18 19.12
N CYS A 501 68.21 27.71 18.65
CA CYS A 501 68.77 28.08 17.35
C CYS A 501 67.85 27.63 16.19
N GLN A 502 67.21 26.46 16.24
CA GLN A 502 66.24 26.05 15.22
C GLN A 502 64.98 26.93 15.21
N ILE A 503 64.52 27.38 16.39
CA ILE A 503 63.40 28.32 16.50
C ILE A 503 63.81 29.68 15.93
N GLU A 504 64.98 30.19 16.28
CA GLU A 504 65.52 31.45 15.77
C GLU A 504 65.76 31.41 14.26
N GLU A 505 66.32 30.32 13.74
CA GLU A 505 66.51 30.11 12.29
C GLU A 505 65.17 30.02 11.56
N ARG A 506 64.18 29.33 12.14
CA ARG A 506 62.83 29.24 11.57
C ARG A 506 62.08 30.56 11.62
N GLU A 507 62.23 31.35 12.69
CA GLU A 507 61.69 32.70 12.74
C GLU A 507 62.40 33.63 11.74
N LYS A 508 63.72 33.52 11.60
CA LYS A 508 64.49 34.30 10.63
C LYS A 508 64.14 33.92 9.20
N ALA A 509 63.88 32.64 8.92
CA ALA A 509 63.35 32.16 7.65
C ALA A 509 61.95 32.72 7.39
N ARG A 510 61.04 32.65 8.38
CA ARG A 510 59.71 33.26 8.28
C ARG A 510 59.77 34.77 8.04
N ARG A 511 60.70 35.49 8.68
CA ARG A 511 60.90 36.94 8.44
C ARG A 511 61.39 37.19 7.02
N ARG A 512 62.33 36.39 6.51
CA ARG A 512 62.77 36.47 5.11
C ARG A 512 61.63 36.18 4.12
N GLU A 513 60.81 35.16 4.39
CA GLU A 513 59.63 34.87 3.57
C GLU A 513 58.64 36.04 3.58
N LEU A 514 58.36 36.63 4.74
CA LEU A 514 57.50 37.82 4.84
C LEU A 514 58.12 39.05 4.16
N ASP A 515 59.43 39.24 4.26
CA ASP A 515 60.13 40.34 3.58
C ASP A 515 60.17 40.11 2.05
N ASP A 516 60.32 38.86 1.60
CA ASP A 516 60.25 38.47 0.19
C ASP A 516 58.82 38.61 -0.36
N GLU A 517 57.79 38.26 0.42
CA GLU A 517 56.38 38.53 0.10
C GLU A 517 56.11 40.04 -0.01
N ARG A 518 56.64 40.84 0.91
CA ARG A 518 56.54 42.31 0.85
C ARG A 518 57.25 42.86 -0.38
N LEU A 519 58.46 42.40 -0.68
CA LEU A 519 59.19 42.77 -1.89
C LEU A 519 58.49 42.30 -3.17
N ALA A 520 57.83 41.13 -3.15
CA ALA A 520 57.02 40.64 -4.26
C ALA A 520 55.79 41.53 -4.48
N ILE A 521 55.08 41.90 -3.41
CA ILE A 521 53.95 42.84 -3.45
C ILE A 521 54.41 44.22 -3.95
N GLU A 522 55.57 44.71 -3.51
CA GLU A 522 56.12 45.98 -4.00
C GLU A 522 56.51 45.91 -5.47
N ARG A 523 57.11 44.80 -5.93
CA ARG A 523 57.40 44.57 -7.36
C ARG A 523 56.12 44.48 -8.19
N GLU A 524 55.08 43.83 -7.69
CA GLU A 524 53.78 43.74 -8.36
C GLU A 524 53.13 45.12 -8.45
N LYS A 525 53.12 45.89 -7.36
CA LYS A 525 52.64 47.29 -7.36
C LYS A 525 53.45 48.17 -8.32
N ALA A 526 54.76 47.99 -8.42
CA ALA A 526 55.60 48.73 -9.35
C ALA A 526 55.31 48.34 -10.81
N ALA A 527 55.12 47.05 -11.10
CA ALA A 527 54.74 46.55 -12.42
C ALA A 527 53.35 47.04 -12.85
N GLU A 528 52.37 47.02 -11.93
CA GLU A 528 51.04 47.60 -12.16
C GLU A 528 51.10 49.11 -12.40
N ALA A 529 51.92 49.84 -11.63
CA ALA A 529 52.12 51.27 -11.84
C ALA A 529 52.75 51.57 -13.21
N GLN A 530 53.68 50.73 -13.67
CA GLN A 530 54.27 50.86 -15.00
C GLN A 530 53.25 50.56 -16.10
N ARG A 531 52.45 49.49 -15.96
CA ARG A 531 51.33 49.18 -16.86
C ARG A 531 50.31 50.32 -16.91
N GLN A 532 50.02 50.96 -15.78
CA GLN A 532 49.10 52.09 -15.75
C GLN A 532 49.69 53.31 -16.47
N LYS A 533 51.00 53.58 -16.34
CA LYS A 533 51.68 54.63 -17.13
C LYS A 533 51.65 54.33 -18.63
N GLU A 534 51.80 53.07 -19.04
CA GLU A 534 51.65 52.65 -20.44
C GLU A 534 50.21 52.85 -20.94
N ILE A 535 49.20 52.52 -20.14
CA ILE A 535 47.79 52.78 -20.47
C ILE A 535 47.52 54.29 -20.57
N ASP A 536 48.01 55.08 -19.62
CA ASP A 536 47.82 56.53 -19.61
C ASP A 536 48.54 57.21 -20.79
N THR A 537 49.70 56.70 -21.21
CA THR A 537 50.39 57.17 -22.42
C THR A 537 49.63 56.81 -23.70
N VAL A 538 49.06 55.60 -23.81
CA VAL A 538 48.18 55.25 -24.94
C VAL A 538 46.92 56.11 -24.95
N ILE A 539 46.30 56.34 -23.80
CA ILE A 539 45.12 57.21 -23.66
C ILE A 539 45.46 58.65 -24.07
N THR A 540 46.60 59.19 -23.65
CA THR A 540 47.02 60.55 -24.02
C THR A 540 47.34 60.66 -25.50
N VAL A 541 48.01 59.68 -26.11
CA VAL A 541 48.21 59.62 -27.56
C VAL A 541 46.88 59.59 -28.31
N LYS A 542 45.89 58.78 -27.87
CA LYS A 542 44.56 58.75 -28.51
C LYS A 542 43.76 60.04 -28.32
N LEU A 543 43.87 60.69 -27.17
CA LEU A 543 43.23 61.99 -26.93
C LEU A 543 43.88 63.10 -27.79
N ASP A 544 45.20 63.08 -27.94
CA ASP A 544 45.94 64.01 -28.79
C ASP A 544 45.67 63.77 -30.28
N ASP A 545 45.56 62.51 -30.72
CA ASP A 545 45.14 62.16 -32.08
C ASP A 545 43.72 62.66 -32.39
N LEU A 546 42.78 62.53 -31.45
CA LEU A 546 41.43 63.07 -31.58
C LEU A 546 41.42 64.61 -31.66
N GLN A 547 42.32 65.28 -30.94
CA GLN A 547 42.48 66.73 -30.98
C GLN A 547 43.13 67.21 -32.29
N LYS A 548 44.14 66.49 -32.81
CA LYS A 548 44.85 66.83 -34.06
C LYS A 548 44.03 66.52 -35.32
N ARG A 549 43.20 65.48 -35.32
CA ARG A 549 42.33 65.11 -36.45
C ARG A 549 41.02 65.92 -36.54
N GLY A 550 40.73 66.78 -35.56
CA GLY A 550 39.60 67.72 -35.60
C GLY A 550 38.20 67.10 -35.54
N CYS A 551 38.08 65.84 -35.09
CA CYS A 551 36.81 65.10 -35.16
C CYS A 551 35.79 65.46 -34.06
N LEU A 552 36.15 66.28 -33.06
CA LEU A 552 35.28 66.70 -31.95
C LEU A 552 35.57 68.16 -31.51
N PRO A 553 34.55 68.94 -31.08
CA PRO A 553 34.74 70.28 -30.53
C PRO A 553 35.57 70.29 -29.23
N ASN A 554 36.44 71.29 -29.05
CA ASN A 554 37.42 71.38 -27.94
C ASN A 554 36.81 71.27 -26.52
N LEU A 555 35.58 71.73 -26.31
CA LEU A 555 34.87 71.59 -25.03
C LEU A 555 34.57 70.12 -24.68
N ALA A 556 34.23 69.30 -25.68
CA ALA A 556 33.96 67.87 -25.48
C ALA A 556 35.25 67.08 -25.22
N VAL A 557 36.35 67.43 -25.88
CA VAL A 557 37.68 66.81 -25.65
C VAL A 557 38.18 67.12 -24.24
N ARG A 558 38.01 68.36 -23.73
CA ARG A 558 38.35 68.71 -22.34
C ARG A 558 37.48 67.96 -21.33
N SER A 559 36.18 67.81 -21.58
CA SER A 559 35.27 67.01 -20.74
C SER A 559 35.66 65.52 -20.70
N LEU A 560 36.10 64.95 -21.84
CA LEU A 560 36.59 63.57 -21.93
C LEU A 560 37.93 63.39 -21.20
N LYS A 561 38.88 64.33 -21.38
CA LYS A 561 40.16 64.32 -20.64
C LYS A 561 39.93 64.38 -19.12
N GLY A 562 38.97 65.20 -18.67
CA GLY A 562 38.55 65.25 -17.27
C GLY A 562 37.86 63.97 -16.78
N ARG A 563 36.99 63.34 -17.59
CA ARG A 563 36.32 62.08 -17.22
C ARG A 563 37.28 60.89 -17.15
N VAL A 564 38.28 60.82 -18.03
CA VAL A 564 39.28 59.74 -18.03
C VAL A 564 40.27 59.91 -16.87
N ALA A 565 40.70 61.14 -16.57
CA ALA A 565 41.51 61.42 -15.37
C ALA A 565 40.77 61.03 -14.07
N ASN A 566 39.46 61.27 -14.00
CA ASN A 566 38.65 60.92 -12.82
C ASN A 566 38.26 59.43 -12.74
N ALA A 567 38.27 58.68 -13.85
CA ALA A 567 38.02 57.25 -13.87
C ALA A 567 39.21 56.44 -13.28
N GLY A 568 40.44 56.91 -13.45
CA GLY A 568 41.63 56.31 -12.83
C GLY A 568 41.69 56.52 -11.30
N LEU A 569 41.14 57.62 -10.79
CA LEU A 569 41.10 57.94 -9.35
C LEU A 569 40.04 57.14 -8.58
N LYS A 570 38.89 56.81 -9.18
CA LYS A 570 37.84 56.02 -8.51
C LYS A 570 38.21 54.55 -8.28
N LYS A 571 39.16 53.98 -9.04
CA LYS A 571 39.60 52.59 -8.88
C LYS A 571 40.62 52.42 -7.73
N LYS A 572 41.35 53.48 -7.34
CA LYS A 572 42.34 53.46 -6.25
C LYS A 572 41.73 53.53 -4.84
N PHE A 573 40.52 54.08 -4.68
CA PHE A 573 39.84 54.15 -3.37
C PHE A 573 38.86 52.99 -3.11
N GLY A 574 38.64 52.12 -4.11
CA GLY A 574 37.71 50.99 -4.01
C GLY A 574 38.33 49.66 -3.56
N SER A 575 39.64 49.60 -3.29
CA SER A 575 40.34 48.36 -2.90
C SER A 575 40.89 48.35 -1.48
N GLU A 576 40.57 49.36 -0.65
CA GLU A 576 40.99 49.42 0.77
C GLU A 576 39.84 49.11 1.74
N PHE A 577 38.66 48.72 1.24
CA PHE A 577 37.56 48.17 2.03
C PHE A 577 36.97 46.93 1.35
N SER A 578 37.69 45.81 1.45
CA SER A 578 37.12 44.46 1.50
C SER A 578 38.02 43.55 2.33
#